data_AF-A0A1D2MBF0-F1
#
_entry.id   AF-A0A1D2MBF0-F1
#
_cell.length_a   1.000
_cell.length_b   1.000
_cell.length_c   1.000
_cell.angle_alpha   90.00
_cell.angle_beta   90.00
_cell.angle_gamma   90.00
#
_symmetry.space_group_name_H-M   'P 1'
#
loop_
_entity.id
_entity.type
_entity.pdbx_description
1 polymer ?
#
loop_
_entity_poly.entity_id
_entity_poly.type
_entity_poly.pdbx_seq_one_letter_code
_entity_poly.pdbx_strand_id
1 'polypeptide(L)'
;MAIPTGKLVVESNDPRINYNLLPGETLLTCPYNSSHAILPIKFNQHVLKCNRLHCKDRAKSGLESLFGICQYDRSHHVPKELLAEHEANCLLRAGTSDEWMWGEKEHRWDVDDGGAAGKTDDDGPPPGPAKKEVVAAVSLEEPPAIDAALLALIKSETWDDEPAYEKRFDSEKRIAYLRSNGYSLIKYPTPGLTKSEKKEFYAKDAEVKAKHKEDYEKFKHLKKLQEENAKKLSSLPLRSLRMMMVMRIRLKEIRLLAIPVQMEKKLDEVLKLFH
;
A
#
# COMPACT_ATOMS: atom_id res chain seq x y z
N MET A 1 -9.38 12.00 -24.14
CA MET A 1 -8.10 11.27 -24.18
C MET A 1 -7.68 10.93 -22.75
N ALA A 2 -7.35 9.67 -22.47
CA ALA A 2 -6.88 9.25 -21.16
C ALA A 2 -5.47 9.83 -20.92
N ILE A 3 -5.22 10.39 -19.74
CA ILE A 3 -3.85 10.71 -19.32
C ILE A 3 -3.06 9.41 -19.43
N PRO A 4 -1.90 9.39 -20.11
CA PRO A 4 -1.03 8.23 -20.06
C PRO A 4 -0.56 8.11 -18.60
N THR A 5 -1.28 7.32 -17.82
CA THR A 5 -0.75 6.68 -16.63
C THR A 5 0.30 5.72 -17.16
N GLY A 6 1.49 6.26 -17.46
CA GLY A 6 2.62 5.46 -17.88
C GLY A 6 2.70 4.30 -16.90
N LYS A 7 2.53 3.07 -17.40
CA LYS A 7 2.74 1.86 -16.60
C LYS A 7 4.16 1.96 -16.08
N LEU A 8 4.31 2.40 -14.84
CA LEU A 8 5.58 2.38 -14.17
C LEU A 8 5.75 0.91 -13.78
N VAL A 9 6.44 0.17 -14.64
CA VAL A 9 7.04 -1.10 -14.26
C VAL A 9 8.13 -0.71 -13.28
N VAL A 10 7.76 -0.61 -12.01
CA VAL A 10 8.69 -0.34 -10.93
C VAL A 10 9.52 -1.60 -10.74
N GLU A 11 10.56 -1.78 -11.55
CA GLU A 11 11.73 -2.55 -11.13
C GLU A 11 12.45 -1.72 -10.06
N SER A 12 11.88 -1.70 -8.85
CA SER A 12 12.53 -1.07 -7.70
C SER A 12 13.74 -1.93 -7.32
N ASN A 13 14.92 -1.51 -7.76
CA ASN A 13 16.20 -2.00 -7.23
C ASN A 13 16.46 -1.52 -5.79
N ASP A 14 15.53 -0.79 -5.15
CA ASP A 14 15.66 -0.37 -3.76
C ASP A 14 15.19 -1.50 -2.81
N PRO A 15 16.10 -2.19 -2.10
CA PRO A 15 15.77 -3.35 -1.26
C PRO A 15 14.95 -2.99 -0.01
N ARG A 16 14.74 -1.70 0.27
CA ARG A 16 14.00 -1.20 1.44
C ARG A 16 12.51 -1.04 1.17
N ILE A 17 12.13 -0.91 -0.09
CA ILE A 17 10.75 -0.66 -0.49
C ILE A 17 10.13 -1.99 -0.94
N ASN A 18 9.99 -2.92 0.01
CA ASN A 18 9.23 -4.15 -0.21
C ASN A 18 7.75 -3.85 0.07
N TYR A 19 7.10 -3.13 -0.86
CA TYR A 19 5.66 -3.24 -0.98
C TYR A 19 5.43 -4.73 -1.21
N ASN A 20 4.74 -5.43 -0.30
CA ASN A 20 4.39 -6.85 -0.46
C ASN A 20 3.43 -7.01 -1.65
N LEU A 21 3.90 -6.69 -2.85
CA LEU A 21 3.20 -6.82 -4.10
C LEU A 21 3.27 -8.29 -4.47
N LEU A 22 2.13 -8.82 -4.90
CA LEU A 22 2.14 -10.11 -5.54
C LEU A 22 2.90 -10.02 -6.88
N PRO A 23 3.55 -11.10 -7.33
CA PRO A 23 4.17 -11.12 -8.65
C PRO A 23 3.18 -10.68 -9.74
N GLY A 24 3.54 -9.67 -10.52
CA GLY A 24 2.70 -9.11 -11.59
C GLY A 24 1.83 -7.91 -11.20
N GLU A 25 1.75 -7.55 -9.92
CA GLU A 25 1.09 -6.31 -9.52
C GLU A 25 1.90 -5.08 -9.96
N THR A 26 1.23 -4.15 -10.62
CA THR A 26 1.83 -2.87 -11.04
C THR A 26 1.34 -1.75 -10.13
N LEU A 27 2.20 -0.75 -9.92
CA LEU A 27 1.83 0.47 -9.19
C LEU A 27 1.65 1.63 -10.17
N LEU A 28 0.67 2.46 -9.90
CA LEU A 28 0.43 3.72 -10.59
C LEU A 28 0.94 4.87 -9.74
N THR A 29 1.57 5.85 -10.38
CA THR A 29 1.98 7.08 -9.72
C THR A 29 0.79 8.04 -9.57
N CYS A 30 0.65 8.66 -8.41
CA CYS A 30 -0.41 9.65 -8.20
C CYS A 30 -0.17 10.91 -9.04
N PRO A 31 -1.19 11.44 -9.75
CA PRO A 31 -1.06 12.68 -10.51
C PRO A 31 -0.83 13.92 -9.64
N TYR A 32 -1.23 13.88 -8.36
CA TYR A 32 -1.06 14.99 -7.42
C TYR A 32 0.30 15.01 -6.72
N ASN A 33 0.94 13.86 -6.60
CA ASN A 33 2.21 13.71 -5.88
C ASN A 33 3.00 12.53 -6.45
N SER A 34 4.10 12.83 -7.14
CA SER A 34 4.96 11.82 -7.76
C SER A 34 5.57 10.83 -6.78
N SER A 35 5.64 11.17 -5.49
CA SER A 35 6.16 10.28 -4.44
C SER A 35 5.16 9.20 -4.01
N HIS A 36 3.89 9.30 -4.42
CA HIS A 36 2.88 8.29 -4.12
C HIS A 36 2.83 7.24 -5.23
N ALA A 37 3.12 5.98 -4.86
CA ALA A 37 2.90 4.80 -5.68
C ALA A 37 1.71 4.00 -5.12
N ILE A 38 0.72 3.68 -5.95
CA ILE A 38 -0.59 3.19 -5.52
C ILE A 38 -1.00 1.99 -6.37
N LEU A 39 -1.59 0.98 -5.75
CA LEU A 39 -2.22 -0.12 -6.46
C LEU A 39 -3.42 0.37 -7.30
N PRO A 40 -3.62 -0.13 -8.54
CA PRO A 40 -4.75 0.24 -9.39
C PRO A 40 -6.11 0.14 -8.69
N ILE A 41 -6.34 -0.91 -7.90
CA ILE A 41 -7.59 -1.12 -7.16
C ILE A 41 -7.87 -0.03 -6.11
N LYS A 42 -6.82 0.63 -5.60
CA LYS A 42 -6.92 1.71 -4.61
C LYS A 42 -6.78 3.09 -5.24
N PHE A 43 -6.56 3.18 -6.55
CA PHE A 43 -6.23 4.43 -7.23
C PHE A 43 -7.36 5.46 -7.08
N ASN A 44 -8.60 5.11 -7.44
CA ASN A 44 -9.74 6.03 -7.38
C ASN A 44 -9.96 6.59 -5.95
N GLN A 45 -9.91 5.72 -4.94
CA GLN A 45 -10.05 6.15 -3.53
C GLN A 45 -8.88 7.02 -3.08
N HIS A 46 -7.66 6.69 -3.51
CA HIS A 46 -6.47 7.48 -3.20
C HIS A 46 -6.58 8.88 -3.81
N VAL A 47 -6.88 8.98 -5.10
CA VAL A 47 -6.93 10.25 -5.84
C VAL A 47 -7.91 11.21 -5.19
N LEU A 48 -9.10 10.74 -4.77
CA LEU A 48 -10.07 11.58 -4.05
C LEU A 48 -9.54 12.10 -2.70
N LYS A 49 -8.86 11.25 -1.91
CA LYS A 49 -8.27 11.66 -0.62
C LYS A 49 -7.08 12.59 -0.81
N CYS A 50 -6.21 12.26 -1.76
CA CYS A 50 -4.98 12.98 -2.09
C CYS A 50 -5.33 14.38 -2.63
N ASN A 51 -6.33 14.48 -3.50
CA ASN A 51 -6.88 15.75 -3.99
C ASN A 51 -7.31 16.66 -2.83
N ARG A 52 -8.06 16.15 -1.84
CA ARG A 52 -8.50 16.95 -0.68
C ARG A 52 -7.35 17.49 0.17
N LEU A 53 -6.25 16.75 0.27
CA LEU A 53 -5.07 17.19 1.01
C LEU A 53 -4.27 18.21 0.20
N HIS A 54 -3.89 17.87 -1.03
CA HIS A 54 -3.05 18.73 -1.85
C HIS A 54 -3.77 19.99 -2.35
N CYS A 55 -5.08 19.95 -2.60
CA CYS A 55 -5.82 21.18 -2.94
C CYS A 55 -5.91 22.14 -1.75
N LYS A 56 -5.99 21.63 -0.51
CA LYS A 56 -5.93 22.51 0.66
C LYS A 56 -4.57 23.19 0.79
N ASP A 57 -3.50 22.44 0.58
CA ASP A 57 -2.14 22.99 0.67
C ASP A 57 -1.86 23.97 -0.49
N ARG A 58 -2.29 23.65 -1.71
CA ARG A 58 -2.13 24.55 -2.86
C ARG A 58 -3.00 25.81 -2.76
N ALA A 59 -4.24 25.69 -2.30
CA ALA A 59 -5.11 26.84 -2.04
C ALA A 59 -4.51 27.80 -1.01
N LYS A 60 -3.88 27.27 0.06
CA LYS A 60 -3.15 28.11 1.04
C LYS A 60 -1.98 28.85 0.42
N SER A 61 -1.30 28.24 -0.55
CA SER A 61 -0.21 28.87 -1.29
C SER A 61 -0.66 29.79 -2.44
N GLY A 62 -1.97 29.94 -2.67
CA GLY A 62 -2.51 30.75 -3.78
C GLY A 62 -2.32 30.15 -5.18
N LEU A 63 -1.89 28.89 -5.27
CA LEU A 63 -1.71 28.18 -6.54
C LEU A 63 -3.01 27.46 -6.93
N GLU A 64 -3.48 27.69 -8.14
CA GLU A 64 -4.65 27.02 -8.70
C GLU A 64 -4.43 25.51 -8.87
N SER A 65 -5.50 24.70 -8.75
CA SER A 65 -5.42 23.26 -9.00
C SER A 65 -5.04 22.98 -10.47
N LEU A 66 -4.04 22.12 -10.70
CA LEU A 66 -3.63 21.72 -12.05
C LEU A 66 -4.67 20.84 -12.73
N PHE A 67 -5.51 20.17 -11.93
CA PHE A 67 -6.53 19.26 -12.38
C PHE A 67 -7.92 19.83 -12.11
N GLY A 68 -8.81 19.66 -13.08
CA GLY A 68 -10.25 19.78 -12.94
C GLY A 68 -10.88 18.41 -12.67
N ILE A 69 -12.08 18.43 -12.11
CA ILE A 69 -12.91 17.23 -11.89
C ILE A 69 -14.03 17.29 -12.92
N CYS A 70 -14.23 16.21 -13.67
CA CYS A 70 -15.33 16.13 -14.63
C CYS A 70 -16.69 16.29 -13.94
N GLN A 71 -17.59 17.07 -14.53
CA GLN A 71 -18.94 17.24 -13.99
C GLN A 71 -19.79 15.96 -14.01
N TYR A 72 -19.52 15.03 -14.94
CA TYR A 72 -20.28 13.79 -15.11
C TYR A 72 -19.78 12.65 -14.21
N ASP A 73 -18.47 12.62 -13.92
CA ASP A 73 -17.88 11.64 -13.02
C ASP A 73 -16.79 12.25 -12.14
N ARG A 74 -17.02 12.18 -10.83
CA ARG A 74 -16.07 12.67 -9.82
C ARG A 74 -14.79 11.84 -9.76
N SER A 75 -14.76 10.66 -10.36
CA SER A 75 -13.58 9.81 -10.49
C SER A 75 -12.64 10.24 -11.62
N HIS A 76 -13.13 11.05 -12.56
CA HIS A 76 -12.34 11.57 -13.67
C HIS A 76 -11.63 12.86 -13.26
N HIS A 77 -10.32 12.73 -13.04
CA HIS A 77 -9.41 13.84 -12.80
C HIS A 77 -8.63 14.13 -14.09
N VAL A 78 -8.80 15.33 -14.64
CA VAL A 78 -8.26 15.72 -15.96
C VAL A 78 -7.51 17.03 -15.81
N PRO A 79 -6.38 17.26 -16.52
CA PRO A 79 -5.73 18.57 -16.52
C PRO A 79 -6.73 19.66 -16.88
N LYS A 80 -6.70 20.80 -16.18
CA LYS A 80 -7.69 21.86 -16.31
C LYS A 80 -7.84 22.36 -17.77
N GLU A 81 -6.74 22.36 -18.51
CA GLU A 81 -6.68 22.74 -19.94
C GLU A 81 -7.44 21.76 -20.86
N LEU A 82 -7.51 20.49 -20.49
CA LEU A 82 -8.17 19.43 -21.27
C LEU A 82 -9.57 19.10 -20.74
N LEU A 83 -10.04 19.80 -19.70
CA LEU A 83 -11.31 19.49 -19.05
C LEU A 83 -12.49 19.69 -20.01
N ALA A 84 -12.50 20.79 -20.76
CA ALA A 84 -13.58 21.10 -21.70
C ALA A 84 -13.69 20.06 -22.83
N GLU A 85 -12.55 19.62 -23.38
CA GLU A 85 -12.51 18.57 -24.40
C GLU A 85 -12.92 17.21 -23.82
N HIS A 86 -12.49 16.90 -22.60
CA HIS A 86 -12.91 15.68 -21.90
C HIS A 86 -14.42 15.68 -21.66
N GLU A 87 -15.00 16.78 -21.17
CA GLU A 87 -16.43 16.88 -20.91
C GLU A 87 -17.23 16.75 -22.21
N ALA A 88 -16.75 17.32 -23.32
CA ALA A 88 -17.38 17.15 -24.63
C ALA A 88 -17.43 15.67 -25.06
N ASN A 89 -16.38 14.91 -24.77
CA ASN A 89 -16.19 13.52 -25.20
C ASN A 89 -16.36 12.49 -24.07
N CYS A 90 -16.96 12.86 -22.93
CA CYS A 90 -17.04 11.98 -21.78
C CYS A 90 -18.05 10.86 -22.05
N LEU A 91 -17.65 9.60 -21.87
CA LEU A 91 -18.55 8.45 -22.11
C LEU A 91 -19.81 8.51 -21.22
N LEU A 92 -19.67 9.05 -20.02
CA LEU A 92 -20.78 9.19 -19.07
C LEU A 92 -21.69 10.38 -19.39
N ARG A 93 -21.27 11.32 -20.26
CA ARG A 93 -22.13 12.40 -20.75
C ARG A 93 -23.35 11.84 -21.51
N ALA A 94 -23.12 10.82 -22.34
CA ALA A 94 -24.17 10.17 -23.12
C ALA A 94 -25.15 9.37 -22.24
N GLY A 95 -24.69 8.83 -21.11
CA GLY A 95 -25.54 8.08 -20.18
C GLY A 95 -26.41 8.97 -19.28
N THR A 96 -26.07 10.26 -19.13
CA THR A 96 -26.84 11.23 -18.35
C THR A 96 -27.84 12.04 -19.15
N SER A 97 -28.03 11.78 -20.46
CA SER A 97 -29.14 12.40 -21.18
C SER A 97 -30.44 11.86 -20.59
N ASP A 98 -31.08 12.69 -19.75
CA ASP A 98 -32.43 12.77 -19.17
C ASP A 98 -33.43 11.59 -19.21
N GLU A 99 -33.24 10.58 -20.05
CA GLU A 99 -34.12 9.45 -20.29
C GLU A 99 -34.08 8.38 -19.18
N TRP A 100 -32.97 8.23 -18.45
CA TRP A 100 -32.83 7.22 -17.38
C TRP A 100 -33.01 7.74 -15.95
N MET A 101 -33.21 9.06 -15.75
CA MET A 101 -33.40 9.66 -14.41
C MET A 101 -34.79 10.28 -14.18
N TRP A 102 -35.63 10.33 -15.21
CA TRP A 102 -37.03 10.78 -15.08
C TRP A 102 -38.07 9.70 -15.42
N GLY A 103 -37.63 8.47 -15.76
CA GLY A 103 -38.49 7.30 -15.75
C GLY A 103 -38.90 6.92 -14.32
N GLU A 104 -40.08 7.39 -13.92
CA GLU A 104 -40.84 7.01 -12.72
C GLU A 104 -40.31 7.51 -11.36
N LYS A 105 -40.38 8.84 -11.20
CA LYS A 105 -40.77 9.45 -9.92
C LYS A 105 -42.23 9.10 -9.56
N GLU A 106 -42.52 7.83 -9.28
CA GLU A 106 -43.74 7.42 -8.57
C GLU A 106 -43.44 6.40 -7.45
N HIS A 107 -42.28 6.53 -6.79
CA HIS A 107 -42.14 6.04 -5.42
C HIS A 107 -41.80 7.21 -4.49
N ARG A 108 -42.82 8.05 -4.36
CA ARG A 108 -43.04 8.93 -3.22
C ARG A 108 -43.01 8.05 -1.97
N TRP A 109 -41.93 8.13 -1.21
CA TRP A 109 -41.95 7.74 0.19
C TRP A 109 -42.80 8.79 0.90
N ASP A 110 -44.13 8.58 0.87
CA ASP A 110 -45.03 9.19 1.83
C ASP A 110 -44.64 8.62 3.20
N VAL A 111 -43.60 9.24 3.79
CA VAL A 111 -43.44 9.26 5.23
C VAL A 111 -44.48 10.26 5.70
N ASP A 112 -45.52 9.74 6.34
CA ASP A 112 -46.56 10.48 7.02
C ASP A 112 -45.95 11.37 8.12
N ASP A 113 -45.38 12.51 7.73
CA ASP A 113 -45.13 13.62 8.65
C ASP A 113 -46.47 14.34 8.84
N GLY A 114 -47.31 13.77 9.71
CA GLY A 114 -48.49 14.42 10.23
C GLY A 114 -48.11 15.74 10.90
N GLY A 115 -48.38 16.86 10.22
CA GLY A 115 -47.97 18.17 10.71
C GLY A 115 -48.55 19.36 9.95
N ALA A 116 -49.85 19.57 10.10
CA ALA A 116 -50.54 20.87 10.15
C ALA A 116 -50.31 21.93 9.03
N ALA A 117 -51.32 22.01 8.16
CA ALA A 117 -52.04 23.23 7.76
C ALA A 117 -51.28 24.56 7.63
N GLY A 118 -50.91 24.89 6.39
CA GLY A 118 -50.72 26.27 5.92
C GLY A 118 -51.11 26.35 4.44
N LYS A 119 -52.29 26.90 4.15
CA LYS A 119 -52.71 27.22 2.77
C LYS A 119 -51.94 28.47 2.32
N THR A 120 -51.14 28.34 1.28
CA THR A 120 -50.73 29.48 0.45
C THR A 120 -51.11 29.15 -0.98
N ASP A 121 -52.06 29.93 -1.48
CA ASP A 121 -52.38 30.02 -2.90
C ASP A 121 -51.18 30.67 -3.58
N ASP A 122 -50.49 29.95 -4.46
CA ASP A 122 -49.39 30.52 -5.23
C ASP A 122 -49.48 30.06 -6.69
N ASP A 123 -49.55 31.08 -7.55
CA ASP A 123 -49.82 31.03 -8.98
C ASP A 123 -48.72 30.29 -9.74
N GLY A 124 -49.08 29.14 -10.32
CA GLY A 124 -48.18 28.35 -11.15
C GLY A 124 -47.80 29.07 -12.45
N PRO A 125 -46.52 29.04 -12.87
CA PRO A 125 -46.09 29.64 -14.13
C PRO A 125 -46.59 28.84 -15.36
N PRO A 126 -46.80 29.50 -16.51
CA PRO A 126 -47.38 28.87 -17.70
C PRO A 126 -46.44 27.86 -18.37
N PRO A 127 -47.00 26.83 -19.03
CA PRO A 127 -46.24 25.79 -19.72
C PRO A 127 -45.46 26.34 -20.92
N GLY A 128 -44.15 26.05 -20.97
CA GLY A 128 -43.28 26.40 -22.08
C GLY A 128 -43.51 25.54 -23.34
N PRO A 129 -43.06 26.01 -24.53
CA PRO A 129 -43.37 25.39 -25.81
C PRO A 129 -42.66 24.04 -26.02
N ALA A 130 -43.43 23.08 -26.54
CA ALA A 130 -43.02 21.73 -26.89
C ALA A 130 -41.80 21.72 -27.82
N LYS A 131 -40.71 21.08 -27.37
CA LYS A 131 -39.54 20.79 -28.20
C LYS A 131 -39.84 19.57 -29.06
N LYS A 132 -39.69 19.71 -30.38
CA LYS A 132 -39.76 18.60 -31.34
C LYS A 132 -38.56 17.67 -31.13
N GLU A 133 -38.83 16.46 -30.69
CA GLU A 133 -37.86 15.36 -30.70
C GLU A 133 -37.57 14.95 -32.15
N VAL A 134 -36.30 15.00 -32.53
CA VAL A 134 -35.79 14.40 -33.76
C VAL A 134 -35.07 13.13 -33.33
N VAL A 135 -35.81 12.03 -33.29
CA VAL A 135 -35.27 10.70 -32.98
C VAL A 135 -34.53 10.20 -34.23
N ALA A 136 -33.22 10.40 -34.27
CA ALA A 136 -32.36 9.76 -35.26
C ALA A 136 -32.11 8.32 -34.79
N ALA A 137 -32.73 7.36 -35.46
CA ALA A 137 -32.50 5.94 -35.25
C ALA A 137 -31.02 5.61 -35.51
N VAL A 138 -30.25 5.44 -34.43
CA VAL A 138 -28.91 4.85 -34.49
C VAL A 138 -29.10 3.34 -34.59
N SER A 139 -28.90 2.80 -35.78
CA SER A 139 -28.78 1.35 -35.99
C SER A 139 -27.64 0.82 -35.13
N LEU A 140 -27.98 0.10 -34.05
CA LEU A 140 -27.04 -0.76 -33.35
C LEU A 140 -26.66 -1.90 -34.29
N GLU A 141 -25.46 -1.82 -34.86
CA GLU A 141 -24.84 -2.98 -35.49
C GLU A 141 -24.53 -4.04 -34.41
N GLU A 142 -24.91 -5.27 -34.71
CA GLU A 142 -24.73 -6.41 -33.81
C GLU A 142 -23.24 -6.60 -33.47
N PRO A 143 -22.89 -6.89 -32.21
CA PRO A 143 -21.50 -7.08 -31.82
C PRO A 143 -20.88 -8.22 -32.64
N PRO A 144 -19.62 -8.06 -33.13
CA PRO A 144 -18.96 -9.08 -33.92
C PRO A 144 -18.89 -10.39 -33.12
N ALA A 145 -19.30 -11.48 -33.77
CA ALA A 145 -19.29 -12.81 -33.20
C ALA A 145 -17.93 -13.09 -32.54
N ILE A 146 -17.93 -13.26 -31.21
CA ILE A 146 -16.74 -13.61 -30.46
C ILE A 146 -16.26 -14.95 -31.00
N ASP A 147 -15.06 -14.95 -31.57
CA ASP A 147 -14.48 -16.10 -32.25
C ASP A 147 -14.53 -17.33 -31.34
N ALA A 148 -15.08 -18.44 -31.86
CA ALA A 148 -15.26 -19.67 -31.10
C ALA A 148 -13.92 -20.19 -30.52
N ALA A 149 -12.80 -19.82 -31.16
CA ALA A 149 -11.45 -20.07 -30.67
C ALA A 149 -11.13 -19.35 -29.35
N LEU A 150 -11.56 -18.10 -29.17
CA LEU A 150 -11.36 -17.35 -27.93
C LEU A 150 -12.21 -17.92 -26.79
N LEU A 151 -13.44 -18.34 -27.13
CA LEU A 151 -14.36 -19.00 -26.19
C LEU A 151 -13.86 -20.38 -25.76
N ALA A 152 -13.12 -21.09 -26.62
CA ALA A 152 -12.44 -22.33 -26.27
C ALA A 152 -11.23 -22.08 -25.36
N LEU A 153 -10.45 -21.02 -25.61
CA LEU A 153 -9.29 -20.66 -24.78
C LEU A 153 -9.70 -20.29 -23.35
N ILE A 154 -10.76 -19.47 -23.21
CA ILE A 154 -11.32 -19.05 -21.92
C ILE A 154 -11.87 -20.25 -21.13
N LYS A 155 -12.39 -21.29 -21.83
CA LYS A 155 -12.89 -22.51 -21.18
C LYS A 155 -11.79 -23.49 -20.79
N SER A 156 -10.59 -23.39 -21.37
CA SER A 156 -9.46 -24.28 -21.03
C SER A 156 -8.58 -23.78 -19.88
N GLU A 157 -8.70 -22.52 -19.46
CA GLU A 157 -8.12 -22.02 -18.21
C GLU A 157 -9.05 -22.34 -17.03
N THR A 158 -9.11 -23.62 -16.67
CA THR A 158 -9.68 -24.02 -15.39
C THR A 158 -8.71 -23.61 -14.29
N TRP A 159 -9.09 -22.57 -13.55
CA TRP A 159 -8.41 -22.10 -12.33
C TRP A 159 -8.22 -23.21 -11.26
N ASP A 160 -8.85 -24.37 -11.46
CA ASP A 160 -8.75 -25.56 -10.62
C ASP A 160 -7.43 -26.33 -10.74
N ASP A 161 -6.63 -26.09 -11.78
CA ASP A 161 -5.31 -26.74 -11.97
C ASP A 161 -4.12 -25.91 -11.41
N GLU A 162 -4.37 -24.77 -10.74
CA GLU A 162 -3.31 -24.12 -9.98
C GLU A 162 -2.86 -25.06 -8.85
N PRO A 163 -1.58 -25.48 -8.80
CA PRO A 163 -1.10 -26.41 -7.79
C PRO A 163 -1.29 -25.76 -6.43
N ALA A 164 -2.28 -26.26 -5.66
CA ALA A 164 -2.70 -25.84 -4.33
C ALA A 164 -1.73 -24.84 -3.68
N TYR A 165 -2.03 -23.55 -3.86
CA TYR A 165 -1.22 -22.41 -3.41
C TYR A 165 -0.82 -22.50 -1.92
N GLU A 166 -1.60 -23.25 -1.13
CA GLU A 166 -1.36 -23.55 0.28
C GLU A 166 0.01 -24.17 0.59
N LYS A 167 0.66 -24.85 -0.36
CA LYS A 167 1.96 -25.51 -0.08
C LYS A 167 3.20 -24.62 -0.23
N ARG A 168 3.09 -23.38 -0.74
CA ARG A 168 4.27 -22.51 -0.98
C ARG A 168 4.44 -21.36 0.02
N PHE A 169 3.39 -20.96 0.74
CA PHE A 169 3.49 -19.83 1.67
C PHE A 169 3.70 -20.28 3.12
N ASP A 170 4.95 -20.55 3.46
CA ASP A 170 5.37 -20.78 4.84
C ASP A 170 5.51 -19.43 5.57
N SER A 171 4.43 -19.03 6.24
CA SER A 171 4.34 -17.74 6.94
C SER A 171 5.43 -17.57 7.99
N GLU A 172 5.87 -18.64 8.66
CA GLU A 172 6.91 -18.60 9.67
C GLU A 172 8.28 -18.31 9.06
N LYS A 173 8.61 -18.97 7.94
CA LYS A 173 9.86 -18.68 7.20
C LYS A 173 9.90 -17.25 6.70
N ARG A 174 8.78 -16.72 6.19
CA ARG A 174 8.70 -15.31 5.75
C ARG A 174 8.90 -14.35 6.92
N ILE A 175 8.29 -14.63 8.07
CA ILE A 175 8.45 -13.82 9.29
C ILE A 175 9.90 -13.87 9.79
N ALA A 176 10.53 -15.04 9.80
CA ALA A 176 11.93 -15.20 10.21
C ALA A 176 12.89 -14.40 9.29
N TYR A 177 12.67 -14.47 7.98
CA TYR A 177 13.41 -13.69 6.99
C TYR A 177 13.24 -12.17 7.17
N LEU A 178 12.02 -11.71 7.46
CA LEU A 178 11.79 -10.28 7.72
C LEU A 178 12.51 -9.82 9.00
N ARG A 179 12.51 -10.64 10.05
CA ARG A 179 13.24 -10.32 11.29
C ARG A 179 14.75 -10.28 11.10
N SER A 180 15.33 -11.23 10.36
CA SER A 180 16.79 -11.25 10.12
C SER A 180 17.27 -10.04 9.31
N ASN A 181 16.38 -9.45 8.50
CA ASN A 181 16.65 -8.23 7.74
C ASN A 181 16.26 -6.93 8.48
N GLY A 182 15.88 -7.01 9.76
CA GLY A 182 15.61 -5.84 10.60
C GLY A 182 14.21 -5.22 10.42
N TYR A 183 13.27 -5.91 9.77
CA TYR A 183 11.89 -5.44 9.67
C TYR A 183 11.12 -5.71 10.97
N SER A 184 10.42 -4.69 11.48
CA SER A 184 9.51 -4.81 12.62
C SER A 184 8.13 -5.30 12.14
N LEU A 185 7.71 -6.49 12.56
CA LEU A 185 6.34 -6.96 12.31
C LEU A 185 5.37 -6.25 13.25
N ILE A 186 4.41 -5.51 12.69
CA ILE A 186 3.26 -4.98 13.44
C ILE A 186 2.26 -6.12 13.59
N LYS A 187 2.10 -6.63 14.81
CA LYS A 187 1.05 -7.62 15.11
C LYS A 187 -0.25 -6.88 15.42
N TYR A 188 -1.31 -7.21 14.69
CA TYR A 188 -2.66 -6.78 15.04
C TYR A 188 -3.31 -7.84 15.92
N PRO A 189 -4.14 -7.44 16.91
CA PRO A 189 -4.95 -8.40 17.65
C PRO A 189 -5.90 -9.12 16.69
N THR A 190 -6.13 -10.41 16.90
CA THR A 190 -7.07 -11.19 16.10
C THR A 190 -8.48 -10.57 16.13
N PRO A 191 -9.22 -10.58 15.02
CA PRO A 191 -10.62 -10.16 15.02
C PRO A 191 -11.41 -10.97 16.06
N GLY A 192 -12.34 -10.33 16.78
CA GLY A 192 -13.19 -11.00 17.77
C GLY A 192 -12.73 -10.96 19.24
N LEU A 193 -11.50 -10.50 19.54
CA LEU A 193 -11.05 -10.33 20.92
C LEU A 193 -11.90 -9.28 21.69
N THR A 194 -12.23 -9.60 22.94
CA THR A 194 -12.89 -8.69 23.88
C THR A 194 -11.99 -7.50 24.23
N LYS A 195 -12.56 -6.44 24.81
CA LYS A 195 -11.79 -5.23 25.21
C LYS A 195 -10.70 -5.54 26.23
N SER A 196 -10.94 -6.46 27.16
CA SER A 196 -9.96 -6.89 28.17
C SER A 196 -8.79 -7.65 27.53
N GLU A 197 -9.07 -8.59 26.63
CA GLU A 197 -8.02 -9.37 25.96
C GLU A 197 -7.18 -8.51 25.02
N LYS A 198 -7.80 -7.54 24.32
CA LYS A 198 -7.06 -6.55 23.53
C LYS A 198 -6.09 -5.74 24.40
N LYS A 199 -6.52 -5.33 25.60
CA LYS A 199 -5.66 -4.61 26.55
C LYS A 199 -4.46 -5.47 26.99
N GLU A 200 -4.69 -6.74 27.29
CA GLU A 200 -3.63 -7.68 27.64
C GLU A 200 -2.65 -7.93 26.48
N PHE A 201 -3.17 -8.06 25.26
CA PHE A 201 -2.34 -8.19 24.05
C PHE A 201 -1.40 -6.99 23.87
N TYR A 202 -1.92 -5.77 23.98
CA TYR A 202 -1.09 -4.57 23.86
C TYR A 202 -0.10 -4.40 25.02
N ALA A 203 -0.45 -4.82 26.24
CA ALA A 203 0.48 -4.83 27.36
C ALA A 203 1.66 -5.78 27.10
N LYS A 204 1.39 -7.01 26.66
CA LYS A 204 2.43 -7.98 26.27
C LYS A 204 3.30 -7.48 25.11
N ASP A 205 2.69 -6.86 24.10
CA ASP A 205 3.42 -6.29 22.96
C ASP A 205 4.33 -5.12 23.40
N ALA A 206 3.87 -4.29 24.36
CA ALA A 206 4.68 -3.23 24.95
C ALA A 206 5.88 -3.77 25.74
N GLU A 207 5.71 -4.84 26.52
CA GLU A 207 6.81 -5.51 27.23
C GLU A 207 7.86 -6.09 26.26
N VAL A 208 7.40 -6.73 25.18
CA VAL A 208 8.29 -7.27 24.14
C VAL A 208 9.06 -6.15 23.45
N LYS A 209 8.41 -5.02 23.13
CA LYS A 209 9.07 -3.84 22.58
C LYS A 209 10.08 -3.23 23.54
N ALA A 210 9.80 -3.20 24.84
CA ALA A 210 10.75 -2.74 25.85
C ALA A 210 12.00 -3.62 25.89
N LYS A 211 11.84 -4.95 25.91
CA LYS A 211 12.96 -5.91 25.86
C LYS A 211 13.79 -5.74 24.58
N HIS A 212 13.14 -5.65 23.42
CA HIS A 212 13.84 -5.43 22.16
C HIS A 212 14.62 -4.11 22.12
N LYS A 213 14.11 -3.05 22.77
CA LYS A 213 14.82 -1.78 22.89
C LYS A 213 16.08 -1.92 23.74
N GLU A 214 16.00 -2.63 24.86
CA GLU A 214 17.17 -2.91 25.71
C GLU A 214 18.22 -3.73 24.95
N ASP A 215 17.81 -4.78 24.24
CA ASP A 215 18.71 -5.63 23.46
C ASP A 215 19.35 -4.86 22.29
N TYR A 216 18.61 -3.96 21.67
CA TYR A 216 19.14 -3.06 20.64
C TYR A 216 20.22 -2.12 21.18
N GLU A 217 20.01 -1.52 22.36
CA GLU A 217 21.03 -0.67 22.99
C GLU A 217 22.27 -1.46 23.42
N LYS A 218 22.10 -2.70 23.92
CA LYS A 218 23.22 -3.63 24.19
C LYS A 218 23.99 -3.93 22.91
N PHE A 219 23.31 -4.27 21.82
CA PHE A 219 23.93 -4.54 20.53
C PHE A 219 24.70 -3.32 19.99
N LYS A 220 24.12 -2.13 20.09
CA LYS A 220 24.75 -0.87 19.71
C LYS A 220 26.00 -0.58 20.53
N HIS A 221 25.98 -0.85 21.83
CA HIS A 221 27.15 -0.73 22.71
C HIS A 221 28.25 -1.72 22.33
N LEU A 222 27.90 -3.00 22.08
CA LEU A 222 28.85 -4.02 21.62
C LEU A 222 29.51 -3.64 20.30
N LYS A 223 28.73 -3.12 19.35
CA LYS A 223 29.25 -2.65 18.06
C LYS A 223 30.26 -1.50 18.22
N LYS A 224 29.96 -0.53 19.09
CA LYS A 224 30.92 0.55 19.41
C LYS A 224 32.22 0.02 20.00
N LEU A 225 32.15 -0.93 20.93
CA LEU A 225 33.35 -1.58 21.50
C LEU A 225 34.16 -2.34 20.44
N GLN A 226 33.49 -3.02 19.51
CA GLN A 226 34.16 -3.69 18.38
C GLN A 226 34.86 -2.69 17.47
N GLU A 227 34.24 -1.54 17.15
CA GLU A 227 34.85 -0.48 16.35
C GLU A 227 36.05 0.17 17.06
N GLU A 228 35.96 0.44 18.36
CA GLU A 228 37.08 0.96 19.16
C GLU A 228 38.24 -0.02 19.25
N ASN A 229 37.95 -1.30 19.44
CA ASN A 229 38.96 -2.36 19.44
C ASN A 229 39.60 -2.53 18.06
N ALA A 230 38.83 -2.44 16.98
CA ALA A 230 39.36 -2.46 15.61
C ALA A 230 40.29 -1.27 15.33
N LYS A 231 39.94 -0.07 15.81
CA LYS A 231 40.81 1.12 15.72
C LYS A 231 42.12 0.91 16.50
N LYS A 232 42.06 0.43 17.74
CA LYS A 232 43.24 0.09 18.56
C LYS A 232 44.13 -0.96 17.89
N LEU A 233 43.53 -1.97 17.27
CA LEU A 233 44.25 -3.00 16.50
C LEU A 233 44.93 -2.42 15.25
N SER A 234 44.31 -1.44 14.60
CA SER A 234 44.84 -0.82 13.38
C SER A 234 46.02 0.11 13.62
N SER A 235 46.13 0.70 14.81
CA SER A 235 47.23 1.61 15.17
C SER A 235 48.49 0.92 15.68
N LEU A 236 48.50 -0.42 15.83
CA LEU A 236 49.67 -1.15 16.30
C LEU A 236 50.71 -1.35 15.18
N PRO A 237 51.99 -0.99 15.39
CA PRO A 237 53.00 -0.90 14.34
C PRO A 237 53.57 -2.27 13.86
N LEU A 238 53.17 -3.39 14.46
CA LEU A 238 53.79 -4.71 14.19
C LEU A 238 52.76 -5.78 13.80
N ARG A 239 52.97 -6.38 12.62
CA ARG A 239 52.14 -7.46 12.05
C ARG A 239 52.05 -8.69 12.98
N SER A 240 53.11 -9.00 13.73
CA SER A 240 53.18 -10.13 14.67
C SER A 240 52.33 -9.92 15.94
N LEU A 241 52.38 -8.72 16.54
CA LEU A 241 51.56 -8.36 17.69
C LEU A 241 50.07 -8.30 17.33
N ARG A 242 49.75 -7.83 16.12
CA ARG A 242 48.37 -7.78 15.61
C ARG A 242 47.76 -9.18 15.52
N MET A 243 48.53 -10.19 15.10
CA MET A 243 48.05 -11.57 14.99
C MET A 243 47.79 -12.22 16.37
N MET A 244 48.68 -12.02 17.35
CA MET A 244 48.45 -12.50 18.73
C MET A 244 47.24 -11.84 19.40
N MET A 245 47.01 -10.56 19.13
CA MET A 245 45.89 -9.82 19.71
C MET A 245 44.54 -10.23 19.08
N VAL A 246 44.50 -10.49 17.77
CA VAL A 246 43.33 -11.06 17.08
C VAL A 246 42.99 -12.45 17.62
N MET A 247 43.99 -13.31 17.86
CA MET A 247 43.75 -14.62 18.48
C MET A 247 43.17 -14.50 19.89
N ARG A 248 43.69 -13.59 20.74
CA ARG A 248 43.15 -13.37 22.08
C ARG A 248 41.72 -12.82 22.07
N ILE A 249 41.38 -11.95 21.13
CA ILE A 249 40.02 -11.42 20.99
C ILE A 249 39.06 -12.53 20.54
N ARG A 250 39.43 -13.33 19.53
CA ARG A 250 38.62 -14.48 19.11
C ARG A 250 38.42 -15.49 20.24
N LEU A 251 39.45 -15.76 21.04
CA LEU A 251 39.34 -16.65 22.21
C LEU A 251 38.38 -16.09 23.29
N LYS A 252 38.32 -14.76 23.46
CA LYS A 252 37.37 -14.11 24.38
C LYS A 252 35.94 -14.10 23.83
N GLU A 253 35.74 -13.87 22.53
CA GLU A 253 34.42 -13.98 21.89
C GLU A 253 33.89 -15.41 21.96
N ILE A 254 34.76 -16.40 21.79
CA ILE A 254 34.43 -17.82 21.98
C ILE A 254 34.03 -18.12 23.44
N ARG A 255 34.69 -17.51 24.44
CA ARG A 255 34.30 -17.63 25.86
C ARG A 255 32.92 -17.04 26.15
N LEU A 256 32.54 -15.94 25.49
CA LEU A 256 31.25 -15.28 25.71
C LEU A 256 30.07 -16.00 25.05
N LEU A 257 30.33 -16.90 24.09
CA LEU A 257 29.29 -17.69 23.41
C LEU A 257 28.92 -19.00 24.13
N ALA A 258 29.18 -19.09 25.45
CA ALA A 258 28.80 -20.21 26.30
C ALA A 258 29.31 -21.57 25.78
N ILE A 259 30.62 -21.76 25.81
CA ILE A 259 31.19 -23.10 25.73
C ILE A 259 30.96 -23.80 27.09
N PRO A 260 30.46 -25.04 27.12
CA PRO A 260 30.33 -25.81 28.36
C PRO A 260 31.67 -25.93 29.09
N VAL A 261 31.64 -25.72 30.41
CA VAL A 261 32.77 -25.66 31.37
C VAL A 261 33.86 -26.73 31.18
N GLN A 262 33.53 -27.88 30.59
CA GLN A 262 34.49 -28.96 30.33
C GLN A 262 35.58 -28.62 29.31
N MET A 263 35.37 -27.64 28.41
CA MET A 263 36.37 -27.24 27.42
C MET A 263 37.35 -26.17 27.94
N GLU A 264 37.03 -25.51 29.06
CA GLU A 264 37.91 -24.47 29.64
C GLU A 264 39.22 -25.08 30.16
N LYS A 265 39.16 -26.28 30.76
CA LYS A 265 40.37 -26.99 31.23
C LYS A 265 41.33 -27.34 30.10
N LYS A 266 40.80 -27.76 28.93
CA LYS A 266 41.62 -28.09 27.76
C LYS A 266 42.24 -26.84 27.13
N LEU A 267 41.53 -25.71 27.14
CA LEU A 267 42.05 -24.46 26.59
C LEU A 267 43.19 -23.89 27.45
N ASP A 268 43.09 -23.98 28.78
CA ASP A 268 44.15 -23.56 29.70
C ASP A 268 45.38 -24.49 29.63
N GLU A 269 45.22 -25.78 29.36
CA GLU A 269 46.34 -26.69 29.05
C GLU A 269 47.04 -26.31 27.75
N VAL A 270 46.30 -25.98 26.69
CA VAL A 270 46.87 -25.53 25.41
C VAL A 270 47.61 -24.20 25.58
N LEU A 271 47.06 -23.25 26.33
CA LEU A 271 47.71 -21.95 26.57
C LEU A 271 49.02 -22.07 27.37
N LYS A 272 49.15 -23.08 28.24
CA LYS A 272 50.40 -23.37 28.96
C LYS A 272 51.51 -23.91 28.06
N LEU A 273 51.20 -24.48 26.90
CA LEU A 273 52.20 -24.98 25.94
C LEU A 273 52.82 -23.87 25.08
N PHE A 274 52.21 -22.67 25.07
CA PHE A 274 52.70 -21.51 24.32
C PHE A 274 53.50 -20.49 25.17
N HIS A 275 53.66 -20.77 26.46
CA HIS A 275 54.49 -20.00 27.39
C HIS A 275 55.76 -20.77 27.73
#